data_AF-A0A1L7RHM9-F1
#
_entry.id   AF-A0A1L7RHM9-F1
#
_cell.length_a   1.000
_cell.length_b   1.000
_cell.length_c   1.000
_cell.angle_alpha   90.00
_cell.angle_beta   90.00
_cell.angle_gamma   90.00
#
_symmetry.space_group_name_H-M   'P 1'
#
loop_
_entity.id
_entity.type
_entity.pdbx_description
1 polymer ?
#
loop_
_entity_poly.entity_id
_entity_poly.type
_entity_poly.pdbx_seq_one_letter_code
_entity_poly.pdbx_strand_id
1 'polypeptide(L)'
;MSPASPARIAPSADVSPDATIGEGSSIWHLAQVREHAVLGEGCIVGRGAYIGEGVRMGRNCKVQNYALIYEPARLADGVFVGPAVTFTNDHFPRAVNPDGSLKSASDWEPVGVTVEEGASIGARAVCVAPVRIGAWATVAAGAVVTKDVPAHALVAGVPARRIGWVGRAGEPLVPVEDDAANAPTGNDAAPADVAGEPAPAGMRRWRCPATGALYEETLAANSSENTIREVTH
;
A
#
# COMPACT_ATOMS: atom_id res chain seq x y z
N MET A 1 -13.92 21.41 19.57
CA MET A 1 -12.96 21.12 18.49
C MET A 1 -11.98 22.28 18.46
N SER A 2 -10.68 22.03 18.64
CA SER A 2 -9.67 23.07 18.42
C SER A 2 -9.72 23.53 16.96
N PRO A 3 -9.49 24.81 16.66
CA PRO A 3 -9.49 25.28 15.27
C PRO A 3 -8.44 24.48 14.48
N ALA A 4 -8.84 23.97 13.33
CA ALA A 4 -7.95 23.25 12.44
C ALA A 4 -6.80 24.17 12.03
N SER A 5 -5.57 23.71 12.21
CA SER A 5 -4.38 24.51 11.88
C SER A 5 -4.17 24.51 10.37
N PRO A 6 -3.69 25.61 9.77
CA PRO A 6 -3.37 25.63 8.34
C PRO A 6 -2.27 24.62 8.01
N ALA A 7 -2.17 24.25 6.73
CA ALA A 7 -1.06 23.43 6.24
C ALA A 7 0.29 24.09 6.52
N ARG A 8 1.29 23.29 6.91
CA ARG A 8 2.65 23.74 7.20
C ARG A 8 3.58 23.30 6.10
N ILE A 9 4.17 24.25 5.38
CA ILE A 9 5.07 23.97 4.26
C ILE A 9 6.47 24.46 4.65
N ALA A 10 7.43 23.55 4.65
CA ALA A 10 8.81 23.89 4.95
C ALA A 10 9.39 24.81 3.85
N PRO A 11 10.26 25.79 4.19
CA PRO A 11 10.75 26.78 3.22
C PRO A 11 11.45 26.23 1.97
N SER A 12 11.99 25.01 2.05
CA SER A 12 12.69 24.35 0.94
C SER A 12 11.87 23.25 0.26
N ALA A 13 10.58 23.14 0.56
CA ALA A 13 9.68 22.27 -0.17
C ALA A 13 9.24 22.96 -1.47
N ASP A 14 9.16 22.21 -2.56
CA ASP A 14 8.67 22.67 -3.85
C ASP A 14 7.21 22.23 -4.01
N VAL A 15 6.27 23.14 -3.78
CA VAL A 15 4.84 22.85 -3.83
C VAL A 15 4.22 23.72 -4.90
N SER A 16 3.64 23.09 -5.92
CA SER A 16 2.92 23.80 -6.97
C SER A 16 1.77 24.63 -6.40
N PRO A 17 1.55 25.87 -6.88
CA PRO A 17 0.39 26.67 -6.48
C PRO A 17 -0.94 26.04 -6.92
N ASP A 18 -0.92 25.12 -7.88
CA ASP A 18 -2.10 24.40 -8.38
C ASP A 18 -2.38 23.11 -7.61
N ALA A 19 -1.60 22.81 -6.56
CA ALA A 19 -1.84 21.69 -5.66
C ALA A 19 -2.79 22.09 -4.52
N THR A 20 -3.66 21.16 -4.11
CA THR A 20 -4.55 21.34 -2.96
C THR A 20 -4.00 20.59 -1.76
N ILE A 21 -3.68 21.32 -0.69
CA ILE A 21 -3.16 20.75 0.55
C ILE A 21 -4.16 20.98 1.69
N GLY A 22 -4.75 19.89 2.20
CA GLY A 22 -5.72 19.94 3.28
C GLY A 22 -5.15 20.45 4.61
N GLU A 23 -6.03 20.97 5.46
CA GLU A 23 -5.68 21.54 6.77
C GLU A 23 -4.92 20.53 7.66
N GLY A 24 -4.05 21.05 8.52
CA GLY A 24 -3.20 20.25 9.41
C GLY A 24 -2.08 19.49 8.72
N SER A 25 -2.06 19.44 7.38
CA SER A 25 -1.03 18.73 6.63
C SER A 25 0.35 19.39 6.77
N SER A 26 1.41 18.60 6.63
CA SER A 26 2.79 19.06 6.77
C SER A 26 3.66 18.56 5.62
N ILE A 27 4.26 19.49 4.89
CA ILE A 27 5.17 19.21 3.77
C ILE A 27 6.58 19.58 4.21
N TRP A 28 7.45 18.58 4.30
CA TRP A 28 8.81 18.73 4.85
C TRP A 28 9.84 19.12 3.78
N HIS A 29 11.03 19.50 4.25
CA HIS A 29 12.12 20.00 3.42
C HIS A 29 12.41 19.14 2.19
N LEU A 30 12.58 19.79 1.04
CA LEU A 30 12.98 19.16 -0.22
C LEU A 30 11.96 18.17 -0.79
N ALA A 31 10.78 18.04 -0.17
CA ALA A 31 9.67 17.37 -0.83
C ALA A 31 9.23 18.17 -2.05
N GLN A 32 8.73 17.45 -3.07
CA GLN A 32 8.07 18.04 -4.22
C GLN A 32 6.62 17.57 -4.30
N VAL A 33 5.68 18.50 -4.41
CA VAL A 33 4.26 18.23 -4.66
C VAL A 33 3.84 18.93 -5.94
N ARG A 34 3.55 18.14 -6.96
CA ARG A 34 3.25 18.63 -8.32
C ARG A 34 1.84 19.20 -8.44
N GLU A 35 1.64 19.92 -9.53
CA GLU A 35 0.39 20.52 -9.94
C GLU A 35 -0.77 19.53 -9.90
N HIS A 36 -1.95 20.05 -9.54
CA HIS A 36 -3.20 19.31 -9.46
C HIS A 36 -3.23 18.14 -8.47
N ALA A 37 -2.15 17.86 -7.72
CA ALA A 37 -2.18 16.91 -6.62
C ALA A 37 -3.17 17.38 -5.55
N VAL A 38 -3.90 16.44 -4.92
CA VAL A 38 -4.85 16.74 -3.85
C VAL A 38 -4.52 15.86 -2.64
N LEU A 39 -4.18 16.51 -1.54
CA LEU A 39 -3.93 15.88 -0.25
C LEU A 39 -5.05 16.26 0.72
N GLY A 40 -5.67 15.26 1.36
CA GLY A 40 -6.64 15.47 2.42
C GLY A 40 -6.03 16.09 3.69
N GLU A 41 -6.85 16.29 4.70
CA GLU A 41 -6.45 16.81 6.00
C GLU A 41 -5.43 15.92 6.71
N GLY A 42 -4.54 16.53 7.50
CA GLY A 42 -3.62 15.82 8.39
C GLY A 42 -2.56 14.96 7.71
N CYS A 43 -2.30 15.18 6.41
CA CYS A 43 -1.27 14.44 5.69
C CYS A 43 0.15 14.84 6.10
N ILE A 44 1.09 13.91 6.03
CA ILE A 44 2.52 14.19 6.23
C ILE A 44 3.28 13.75 4.99
N VAL A 45 3.99 14.68 4.35
CA VAL A 45 4.92 14.41 3.24
C VAL A 45 6.34 14.68 3.71
N GLY A 46 7.10 13.62 3.91
CA GLY A 46 8.46 13.63 4.46
C GLY A 46 9.50 14.26 3.55
N ARG A 47 10.71 14.43 4.08
CA ARG A 47 11.83 15.08 3.40
C ARG A 47 12.15 14.38 2.08
N GLY A 48 12.24 15.12 0.98
CA GLY A 48 12.66 14.57 -0.31
C GLY A 48 11.65 13.63 -0.97
N ALA A 49 10.43 13.50 -0.42
CA ALA A 49 9.39 12.72 -1.07
C ALA A 49 8.86 13.45 -2.32
N TYR A 50 8.45 12.68 -3.34
CA TYR A 50 7.86 13.20 -4.57
C TYR A 50 6.40 12.75 -4.65
N ILE A 51 5.50 13.71 -4.84
CA ILE A 51 4.08 13.49 -5.14
C ILE A 51 3.79 14.00 -6.55
N GLY A 52 3.48 13.08 -7.46
CA GLY A 52 3.26 13.32 -8.88
C GLY A 52 2.01 14.14 -9.21
N GLU A 53 1.91 14.53 -10.47
CA GLU A 53 0.82 15.38 -10.98
C GLU A 53 -0.53 14.71 -10.77
N GLY A 54 -1.52 15.44 -10.25
CA GLY A 54 -2.87 14.89 -10.11
C GLY A 54 -3.05 13.75 -9.10
N VAL A 55 -1.98 13.30 -8.42
CA VAL A 55 -2.05 12.26 -7.37
C VAL A 55 -3.10 12.63 -6.33
N ARG A 56 -3.89 11.64 -5.91
CA ARG A 56 -4.97 11.82 -4.92
C ARG A 56 -4.60 11.09 -3.64
N MET A 57 -4.53 11.82 -2.53
CA MET A 57 -4.32 11.28 -1.19
C MET A 57 -5.50 11.67 -0.30
N GLY A 58 -6.06 10.69 0.41
CA GLY A 58 -7.05 10.88 1.44
C GLY A 58 -6.51 11.62 2.66
N ARG A 59 -7.24 11.53 3.78
CA ARG A 59 -6.88 12.15 5.06
C ARG A 59 -5.87 11.30 5.82
N ASN A 60 -5.04 11.94 6.64
CA ASN A 60 -4.12 11.31 7.58
C ASN A 60 -3.10 10.36 6.94
N CYS A 61 -2.83 10.52 5.64
CA CYS A 61 -1.80 9.75 4.95
C CYS A 61 -0.40 10.19 5.40
N LYS A 62 0.55 9.25 5.45
CA LYS A 62 1.94 9.53 5.78
C LYS A 62 2.84 8.98 4.68
N VAL A 63 3.43 9.88 3.90
CA VAL A 63 4.45 9.56 2.90
C VAL A 63 5.80 9.92 3.49
N GLN A 64 6.63 8.92 3.77
CA GLN A 64 7.90 9.11 4.47
C GLN A 64 9.01 9.58 3.52
N ASN A 65 10.16 9.91 4.11
CA ASN A 65 11.30 10.51 3.39
C ASN A 65 11.69 9.71 2.13
N TYR A 66 11.92 10.44 1.04
CA TYR A 66 12.37 9.91 -0.26
C TYR A 66 11.43 8.92 -0.94
N ALA A 67 10.19 8.76 -0.48
CA ALA A 67 9.21 7.98 -1.23
C ALA A 67 8.81 8.69 -2.54
N LEU A 68 8.71 7.93 -3.62
CA LEU A 68 8.40 8.42 -4.97
C LEU A 68 7.02 7.91 -5.39
N ILE A 69 6.03 8.81 -5.41
CA ILE A 69 4.62 8.51 -5.69
C ILE A 69 4.24 9.15 -7.02
N TYR A 70 4.40 8.38 -8.10
CA TYR A 70 4.09 8.86 -9.44
C TYR A 70 2.60 8.80 -9.77
N GLU A 71 2.17 9.71 -10.62
CA GLU A 71 0.84 9.78 -11.19
C GLU A 71 0.51 8.54 -12.05
N PRO A 72 -0.76 8.09 -12.10
CA PRO A 72 -1.96 8.64 -11.49
C PRO A 72 -2.32 7.95 -10.16
N ALA A 73 -1.33 7.72 -9.26
CA ALA A 73 -1.55 7.01 -8.01
C ALA A 73 -2.69 7.60 -7.15
N ARG A 74 -3.38 6.70 -6.43
CA ARG A 74 -4.50 7.03 -5.53
C ARG A 74 -4.31 6.35 -4.19
N LEU A 75 -4.31 7.13 -3.12
CA LEU A 75 -4.15 6.66 -1.75
C LEU A 75 -5.40 7.07 -0.97
N ALA A 76 -6.12 6.09 -0.40
CA ALA A 76 -7.25 6.34 0.48
C ALA A 76 -6.79 6.88 1.86
N ASP A 77 -7.75 7.09 2.76
CA ASP A 77 -7.47 7.60 4.11
C ASP A 77 -6.53 6.68 4.91
N GLY A 78 -5.66 7.28 5.72
CA GLY A 78 -4.82 6.57 6.68
C GLY A 78 -3.69 5.73 6.07
N VAL A 79 -3.41 5.87 4.77
CA VAL A 79 -2.32 5.12 4.11
C VAL A 79 -0.96 5.53 4.64
N PHE A 80 -0.13 4.53 4.96
CA PHE A 80 1.27 4.71 5.31
C PHE A 80 2.18 4.26 4.16
N VAL A 81 3.04 5.15 3.68
CA VAL A 81 4.08 4.86 2.70
C VAL A 81 5.44 5.07 3.34
N GLY A 82 6.18 3.97 3.53
CA GLY A 82 7.46 3.94 4.21
C GLY A 82 8.59 4.66 3.46
N PRO A 83 9.73 4.89 4.11
CA PRO A 83 10.84 5.62 3.51
C PRO A 83 11.34 4.95 2.24
N ALA A 84 11.62 5.75 1.22
CA ALA A 84 12.16 5.31 -0.08
C ALA A 84 11.32 4.23 -0.80
N VAL A 85 10.01 4.18 -0.57
CA VAL A 85 9.08 3.38 -1.40
C VAL A 85 8.97 4.00 -2.79
N THR A 86 8.82 3.15 -3.82
CA THR A 86 8.62 3.60 -5.20
C THR A 86 7.35 2.99 -5.78
N PHE A 87 6.42 3.83 -6.25
CA PHE A 87 5.30 3.40 -7.08
C PHE A 87 5.66 3.65 -8.54
N THR A 88 5.57 2.68 -9.44
CA THR A 88 5.82 2.93 -10.87
C THR A 88 4.54 3.39 -11.59
N ASN A 89 4.65 3.82 -12.86
CA ASN A 89 3.50 4.33 -13.61
C ASN A 89 3.47 4.03 -15.12
N ASP A 90 4.32 3.10 -15.58
CA ASP A 90 4.36 2.66 -16.98
C ASP A 90 4.31 1.13 -16.99
N HIS A 91 3.59 0.56 -17.96
CA HIS A 91 3.56 -0.87 -18.21
C HIS A 91 4.92 -1.41 -18.68
N PHE A 92 5.55 -0.70 -19.63
CA PHE A 92 6.73 -1.13 -20.37
C PHE A 92 7.62 0.07 -20.72
N PRO A 93 8.30 0.68 -19.73
CA PRO A 93 9.04 1.92 -19.94
C PRO A 93 10.20 1.73 -20.93
N ARG A 94 10.33 2.70 -21.85
CA ARG A 94 11.42 2.86 -22.82
C ARG A 94 11.68 4.34 -23.05
N ALA A 95 12.94 4.73 -23.24
CA ALA A 95 13.31 6.10 -23.56
C ALA A 95 13.00 6.50 -25.02
N VAL A 96 12.83 5.50 -25.91
CA VAL A 96 12.60 5.69 -27.34
C VAL A 96 11.50 4.77 -27.85
N ASN A 97 10.85 5.17 -28.93
CA ASN A 97 9.95 4.34 -29.72
C ASN A 97 10.73 3.25 -30.49
N PRO A 98 10.06 2.22 -31.05
CA PRO A 98 10.73 1.17 -31.80
C PRO A 98 11.54 1.65 -33.02
N ASP A 99 11.22 2.84 -33.56
CA ASP A 99 11.95 3.47 -34.67
C ASP A 99 13.16 4.31 -34.21
N GLY A 100 13.42 4.41 -32.91
CA GLY A 100 14.52 5.17 -32.31
C GLY A 100 14.21 6.65 -32.02
N SER A 101 13.02 7.14 -32.36
CA SER A 101 12.58 8.49 -31.97
C SER A 101 12.38 8.61 -30.46
N LEU A 102 12.62 9.80 -29.89
CA LEU A 102 12.41 10.04 -28.46
C LEU A 102 10.94 9.85 -28.09
N LYS A 103 10.69 9.04 -27.05
CA LYS A 103 9.34 8.85 -26.52
C LYS A 103 8.91 10.11 -25.77
N SER A 104 7.68 10.55 -26.00
CA SER A 104 7.09 11.72 -25.35
C SER A 104 5.84 11.35 -24.54
N ALA A 105 5.24 12.33 -23.87
CA ALA A 105 4.00 12.12 -23.11
C ALA A 105 2.83 11.64 -24.00
N SER A 106 2.81 11.97 -25.30
CA SER A 106 1.75 11.49 -26.20
C SER A 106 1.85 10.01 -26.54
N ASP A 107 3.01 9.39 -26.29
CA ASP A 107 3.28 7.96 -26.54
C ASP A 107 3.08 7.10 -25.27
N TRP A 108 2.65 7.72 -24.17
CA TRP A 108 2.55 7.10 -22.85
C TRP A 108 1.10 6.92 -22.42
N GLU A 109 0.74 5.70 -22.04
CA GLU A 109 -0.51 5.38 -21.38
C GLU A 109 -0.23 5.23 -19.87
N PRO A 110 -0.67 6.20 -19.04
CA PRO A 110 -0.39 6.18 -17.60
C PRO A 110 -1.19 5.10 -16.88
N VAL A 111 -0.50 4.29 -16.09
CA VAL A 111 -1.11 3.37 -15.10
C VAL A 111 -0.60 3.68 -13.72
N GLY A 112 -1.36 3.35 -12.68
CA GLY A 112 -1.05 3.77 -11.33
C GLY A 112 -1.15 2.67 -10.30
N VAL A 113 -0.63 2.98 -9.12
CA VAL A 113 -0.84 2.20 -7.90
C VAL A 113 -2.05 2.77 -7.16
N THR A 114 -3.00 1.91 -6.82
CA THR A 114 -4.14 2.26 -5.97
C THR A 114 -3.96 1.63 -4.60
N VAL A 115 -4.03 2.42 -3.54
CA VAL A 115 -3.85 1.99 -2.16
C VAL A 115 -5.10 2.31 -1.37
N GLU A 116 -5.71 1.29 -0.80
CA GLU A 116 -6.95 1.40 -0.03
C GLU A 116 -6.71 1.75 1.44
N GLU A 117 -7.80 1.99 2.17
CA GLU A 117 -7.80 2.60 3.50
C GLU A 117 -6.88 1.87 4.48
N GLY A 118 -6.06 2.62 5.21
CA GLY A 118 -5.22 2.10 6.29
C GLY A 118 -4.11 1.14 5.88
N ALA A 119 -3.91 0.90 4.58
CA ALA A 119 -2.84 0.04 4.11
C ALA A 119 -1.45 0.65 4.40
N SER A 120 -0.49 -0.23 4.65
CA SER A 120 0.88 0.14 5.03
C SER A 120 1.90 -0.47 4.09
N ILE A 121 2.74 0.37 3.50
CA ILE A 121 3.81 -0.03 2.59
C ILE A 121 5.15 0.17 3.28
N GLY A 122 5.85 -0.93 3.56
CA GLY A 122 7.13 -0.95 4.25
C GLY A 122 8.25 -0.24 3.49
N ALA A 123 9.27 0.20 4.23
CA ALA A 123 10.40 0.93 3.68
C ALA A 123 11.04 0.22 2.48
N ARG A 124 11.43 0.97 1.45
CA ARG A 124 12.09 0.48 0.23
C ARG A 124 11.31 -0.57 -0.57
N ALA A 125 10.01 -0.74 -0.33
CA ALA A 125 9.18 -1.56 -1.20
C ALA A 125 8.99 -0.88 -2.58
N VAL A 126 8.80 -1.70 -3.61
CA VAL A 126 8.47 -1.23 -4.97
C VAL A 126 7.11 -1.78 -5.34
N CYS A 127 6.19 -0.91 -5.76
CA CYS A 127 4.87 -1.28 -6.25
C CYS A 127 4.82 -1.06 -7.76
N VAL A 128 4.82 -2.17 -8.52
CA VAL A 128 4.87 -2.15 -9.98
C VAL A 128 3.46 -1.95 -10.52
N ALA A 129 3.16 -0.77 -11.08
CA ALA A 129 1.86 -0.49 -11.66
C ALA A 129 1.55 -1.37 -12.90
N PRO A 130 0.26 -1.65 -13.16
CA PRO A 130 -0.89 -1.36 -12.29
C PRO A 130 -1.03 -2.42 -11.18
N VAL A 131 -1.15 -1.96 -9.93
CA VAL A 131 -1.51 -2.83 -8.80
C VAL A 131 -2.41 -2.10 -7.82
N ARG A 132 -3.30 -2.87 -7.19
CA ARG A 132 -4.13 -2.43 -6.07
C ARG A 132 -3.65 -3.07 -4.77
N ILE A 133 -3.47 -2.25 -3.74
CA ILE A 133 -3.14 -2.69 -2.38
C ILE A 133 -4.38 -2.50 -1.53
N GLY A 134 -4.98 -3.62 -1.12
CA GLY A 134 -6.26 -3.65 -0.42
C GLY A 134 -6.23 -3.05 0.98
N ALA A 135 -7.42 -2.73 1.51
CA ALA A 135 -7.56 -2.04 2.79
C ALA A 135 -6.84 -2.78 3.92
N TRP A 136 -6.11 -2.05 4.77
CA TRP A 136 -5.34 -2.57 5.90
C TRP A 136 -4.28 -3.62 5.55
N ALA A 137 -3.99 -3.84 4.26
CA ALA A 137 -2.90 -4.72 3.85
C ALA A 137 -1.54 -4.15 4.32
N THR A 138 -0.59 -5.04 4.57
CA THR A 138 0.79 -4.68 4.90
C THR A 138 1.75 -5.27 3.88
N VAL A 139 2.47 -4.40 3.19
CA VAL A 139 3.61 -4.77 2.35
C VAL A 139 4.86 -4.67 3.21
N ALA A 140 5.60 -5.77 3.38
CA ALA A 140 6.83 -5.78 4.16
C ALA A 140 7.91 -4.90 3.52
N ALA A 141 8.87 -4.46 4.34
CA ALA A 141 10.02 -3.70 3.85
C ALA A 141 10.79 -4.45 2.76
N GLY A 142 11.20 -3.73 1.72
CA GLY A 142 11.97 -4.27 0.60
C GLY A 142 11.20 -5.20 -0.36
N ALA A 143 9.89 -5.38 -0.18
CA ALA A 143 9.11 -6.24 -1.07
C ALA A 143 8.88 -5.61 -2.46
N VAL A 144 8.75 -6.44 -3.50
CA VAL A 144 8.41 -5.99 -4.86
C VAL A 144 7.03 -6.53 -5.23
N VAL A 145 6.04 -5.66 -5.16
CA VAL A 145 4.63 -5.98 -5.44
C VAL A 145 4.39 -5.93 -6.94
N THR A 146 4.02 -7.07 -7.51
CA THR A 146 3.76 -7.24 -8.96
C THR A 146 2.34 -7.71 -9.27
N LYS A 147 1.51 -7.88 -8.24
CA LYS A 147 0.10 -8.30 -8.32
C LYS A 147 -0.70 -7.61 -7.22
N ASP A 148 -2.00 -7.53 -7.40
CA ASP A 148 -2.92 -7.02 -6.38
C ASP A 148 -2.72 -7.73 -5.02
N VAL A 149 -2.79 -6.95 -3.96
CA VAL A 149 -2.68 -7.41 -2.58
C VAL A 149 -4.07 -7.37 -1.94
N PRO A 150 -4.61 -8.51 -1.48
CA PRO A 150 -5.91 -8.53 -0.80
C PRO A 150 -5.94 -7.67 0.46
N ALA A 151 -7.13 -7.19 0.85
CA ALA A 151 -7.31 -6.50 2.12
C ALA A 151 -6.79 -7.36 3.28
N HIS A 152 -6.18 -6.71 4.28
CA HIS A 152 -5.54 -7.34 5.45
C HIS A 152 -4.39 -8.32 5.14
N ALA A 153 -4.00 -8.54 3.89
CA ALA A 153 -2.91 -9.44 3.57
C ALA A 153 -1.57 -8.88 4.05
N LEU A 154 -0.73 -9.74 4.62
CA LEU A 154 0.69 -9.46 4.83
C LEU A 154 1.48 -10.08 3.69
N VAL A 155 2.16 -9.26 2.89
CA VAL A 155 2.99 -9.72 1.77
C VAL A 155 4.46 -9.37 1.94
N ALA A 156 5.37 -10.24 1.50
CA ALA A 156 6.81 -10.04 1.57
C ALA A 156 7.54 -10.69 0.39
N GLY A 157 8.79 -10.27 0.14
CA GLY A 157 9.68 -10.90 -0.84
C GLY A 157 9.70 -10.25 -2.22
N VAL A 158 10.49 -10.84 -3.12
CA VAL A 158 10.72 -10.38 -4.50
C VAL A 158 10.60 -11.58 -5.45
N PRO A 159 9.50 -11.71 -6.21
CA PRO A 159 8.27 -10.92 -6.12
C PRO A 159 7.50 -11.20 -4.81
N ALA A 160 6.68 -10.23 -4.37
CA ALA A 160 5.93 -10.32 -3.13
C ALA A 160 4.93 -11.48 -3.15
N ARG A 161 4.82 -12.19 -2.03
CA ARG A 161 3.86 -13.28 -1.79
C ARG A 161 3.20 -13.09 -0.43
N ARG A 162 1.93 -13.50 -0.31
CA ARG A 162 1.22 -13.46 0.96
C ARG A 162 1.83 -14.47 1.93
N ILE A 163 2.23 -14.00 3.10
CA ILE A 163 2.81 -14.79 4.19
C ILE A 163 1.90 -14.85 5.43
N GLY A 164 0.77 -14.13 5.42
CA GLY A 164 -0.20 -14.13 6.50
C GLY A 164 -1.25 -13.06 6.35
N TRP A 165 -1.94 -12.79 7.45
CA TRP A 165 -2.96 -11.75 7.59
C TRP A 165 -2.58 -10.81 8.74
N VAL A 166 -3.00 -9.55 8.66
CA VAL A 166 -2.81 -8.52 9.69
C VAL A 166 -4.14 -7.90 10.10
N GLY A 167 -4.27 -7.56 11.38
CA GLY A 167 -5.40 -6.76 11.86
C GLY A 167 -5.21 -5.26 11.54
N ARG A 168 -6.19 -4.43 11.86
CA ARG A 168 -6.07 -2.96 11.69
C ARG A 168 -4.93 -2.33 12.50
N ALA A 169 -4.46 -3.01 13.55
CA ALA A 169 -3.30 -2.60 14.33
C ALA A 169 -1.96 -2.83 13.60
N GLY A 170 -1.96 -3.52 12.45
CA GLY A 170 -0.76 -3.87 11.69
C GLY A 170 0.01 -5.08 12.23
N GLU A 171 -0.47 -5.72 13.30
CA GLU A 171 0.12 -6.94 13.83
C GLU A 171 -0.38 -8.19 13.09
N PRO A 172 0.49 -9.19 12.84
CA PRO A 172 0.09 -10.47 12.29
C PRO A 172 -1.00 -11.12 13.14
N LEU A 173 -2.06 -11.59 12.50
CA LEU A 173 -3.13 -12.31 13.17
C LEU A 173 -2.66 -13.72 13.57
N VAL A 174 -3.17 -14.21 14.69
CA VAL A 174 -2.93 -15.57 15.17
C VAL A 174 -4.18 -16.43 15.03
N PRO A 175 -4.07 -17.73 14.71
CA PRO A 175 -5.22 -18.64 14.69
C PRO A 175 -5.91 -18.71 16.06
N VAL A 176 -7.24 -18.88 16.08
CA VAL A 176 -7.98 -19.15 17.32
C VAL A 176 -7.96 -20.66 17.60
N GLU A 177 -7.59 -21.05 18.82
CA GLU A 177 -7.23 -22.44 19.18
C GLU A 177 -8.36 -23.48 19.04
N ASP A 178 -9.64 -23.08 18.97
CA ASP A 178 -10.75 -24.01 18.72
C ASP A 178 -10.74 -24.63 17.30
N ASP A 179 -10.02 -24.02 16.35
CA ASP A 179 -9.81 -24.50 14.96
C ASP A 179 -8.37 -25.02 14.72
N ALA A 180 -7.51 -25.05 15.75
CA ALA A 180 -6.07 -25.35 15.63
C ALA A 180 -5.74 -26.80 15.24
N ALA A 181 -6.73 -27.69 15.12
CA ALA A 181 -6.52 -29.02 14.57
C ALA A 181 -6.10 -29.00 13.08
N ASN A 182 -6.08 -27.84 12.41
CA ASN A 182 -5.74 -27.71 10.98
C ASN A 182 -4.79 -26.52 10.62
N ALA A 183 -4.10 -25.92 11.59
CA ALA A 183 -3.10 -24.90 11.30
C ALA A 183 -1.73 -25.53 11.00
N PRO A 184 -1.01 -25.14 9.92
CA PRO A 184 0.37 -25.57 9.74
C PRO A 184 1.22 -24.92 10.85
N THR A 185 1.64 -25.73 11.81
CA THR A 185 2.59 -25.33 12.84
C THR A 185 3.97 -25.22 12.22
N GLY A 186 4.57 -24.04 12.24
CA GLY A 186 6.01 -23.92 12.05
C GLY A 186 6.43 -22.79 11.13
N ASN A 187 7.63 -22.30 11.42
CA ASN A 187 8.42 -21.30 10.72
C ASN A 187 8.82 -21.71 9.28
N ASP A 188 7.95 -22.42 8.57
CA ASP A 188 8.17 -22.82 7.20
C ASP A 188 7.63 -21.73 6.28
N ALA A 189 8.49 -20.74 6.05
CA ALA A 189 8.54 -20.07 4.76
C ALA A 189 8.86 -21.13 3.68
N ALA A 190 7.88 -21.97 3.36
CA ALA A 190 7.96 -22.85 2.22
C ALA A 190 7.85 -21.98 0.96
N PRO A 191 8.72 -22.19 -0.04
CA PRO A 191 8.59 -21.49 -1.31
C PRO A 191 7.22 -21.80 -1.89
N ALA A 192 6.54 -20.76 -2.37
CA ALA A 192 5.27 -20.88 -3.04
C ALA A 192 5.47 -21.65 -4.36
N ASP A 193 5.48 -22.99 -4.32
CA ASP A 193 5.41 -23.90 -5.48
C ASP A 193 5.23 -25.40 -5.08
N VAL A 194 4.48 -25.71 -4.02
CA VAL A 194 4.03 -27.09 -3.77
C VAL A 194 2.52 -27.16 -3.99
N ALA A 195 2.12 -27.84 -5.06
CA ALA A 195 0.73 -28.22 -5.32
C ALA A 195 0.26 -29.23 -4.26
N GLY A 196 -0.07 -28.71 -3.07
CA GLY A 196 -0.85 -29.42 -2.06
C GLY A 196 -2.33 -29.35 -2.42
N GLU A 197 -3.07 -30.40 -2.05
CA GLU A 197 -4.52 -30.50 -2.24
C GLU A 197 -5.25 -29.22 -1.77
N PRO A 198 -6.31 -28.78 -2.47
CA PRO A 198 -7.07 -27.61 -2.06
C PRO A 198 -7.61 -27.83 -0.64
N ALA A 199 -7.32 -26.87 0.25
CA ALA A 199 -7.90 -26.88 1.59
C ALA A 199 -9.44 -26.97 1.47
N PRO A 200 -10.12 -27.79 2.27
CA PRO A 200 -11.58 -27.91 2.19
C PRO A 200 -12.23 -26.54 2.38
N ALA A 201 -13.32 -26.29 1.63
CA ALA A 201 -14.14 -25.11 1.81
C ALA A 201 -14.54 -25.01 3.29
N GLY A 202 -14.00 -24.00 3.97
CA GLY A 202 -14.04 -23.89 5.41
C GLY A 202 -13.73 -22.47 5.82
N MET A 203 -14.14 -22.12 7.03
CA MET A 203 -13.99 -20.79 7.59
C MET A 203 -12.95 -20.88 8.69
N ARG A 204 -11.86 -20.11 8.57
CA ARG A 204 -10.81 -20.07 9.61
C ARG A 204 -10.96 -18.80 10.43
N ARG A 205 -10.85 -18.94 11.75
CA ARG A 205 -10.88 -17.80 12.67
C ARG A 205 -9.49 -17.38 13.08
N TRP A 206 -9.32 -16.06 13.12
CA TRP A 206 -8.07 -15.41 13.50
C TRP A 206 -8.34 -14.35 14.56
N ARG A 207 -7.33 -14.03 15.37
CA ARG A 207 -7.38 -13.00 16.41
C ARG A 207 -6.23 -12.03 16.25
N CYS A 208 -6.50 -10.74 16.39
CA CYS A 208 -5.45 -9.73 16.51
C CYS A 208 -4.88 -9.74 17.94
N PRO A 209 -3.57 -9.96 18.13
CA PRO A 209 -2.97 -9.99 19.48
C PRO A 209 -3.09 -8.64 20.20
N ALA A 210 -2.88 -7.53 19.50
CA ALA A 210 -2.99 -6.18 20.08
C ALA A 210 -4.40 -5.79 20.55
N THR A 211 -5.44 -6.12 19.79
CA THR A 211 -6.80 -5.59 20.03
C THR A 211 -7.78 -6.65 20.52
N GLY A 212 -7.44 -7.93 20.38
CA GLY A 212 -8.36 -9.04 20.63
C GLY A 212 -9.44 -9.22 19.54
N ALA A 213 -9.50 -8.35 18.53
CA ALA A 213 -10.49 -8.39 17.45
C ALA A 213 -10.42 -9.71 16.69
N LEU A 214 -11.58 -10.23 16.31
CA LEU A 214 -11.74 -11.50 15.60
C LEU A 214 -11.89 -11.26 14.10
N TYR A 215 -11.36 -12.19 13.32
CA TYR A 215 -11.40 -12.16 11.87
C TYR A 215 -11.79 -13.53 11.32
N GLU A 216 -12.52 -13.53 10.21
CA GLU A 216 -12.98 -14.71 9.50
C GLU A 216 -12.36 -14.74 8.11
N GLU A 217 -11.59 -15.78 7.82
CA GLU A 217 -11.04 -16.05 6.49
C GLU A 217 -11.97 -17.00 5.72
N THR A 218 -12.35 -16.58 4.52
CA THR A 218 -13.03 -17.42 3.54
C THR A 218 -11.98 -18.09 2.65
N LEU A 219 -11.94 -19.42 2.69
CA LEU A 219 -11.05 -20.21 1.85
C LEU A 219 -11.66 -20.40 0.46
N ALA A 220 -10.95 -19.95 -0.58
CA ALA A 220 -11.30 -20.21 -1.96
C ALA A 220 -10.60 -21.50 -2.46
N ALA A 221 -11.04 -22.03 -3.61
CA ALA A 221 -10.40 -23.19 -4.24
C ALA A 221 -8.92 -22.93 -4.58
N ASN A 222 -8.57 -21.66 -4.84
CA ASN A 222 -7.20 -21.20 -4.97
C ASN A 222 -6.82 -20.30 -3.79
N SER A 223 -5.76 -20.67 -3.07
CA SER A 223 -5.30 -19.92 -1.90
C SER A 223 -5.06 -18.43 -2.19
N SER A 224 -4.63 -18.03 -3.40
CA SER A 224 -4.41 -16.62 -3.74
C SER A 224 -5.68 -15.77 -3.71
N GLU A 225 -6.85 -16.39 -3.75
CA GLU A 225 -8.17 -15.74 -3.72
C GLU A 225 -8.82 -15.74 -2.34
N ASN A 226 -8.15 -16.31 -1.32
CA ASN A 226 -8.66 -16.23 0.05
C ASN A 226 -8.86 -14.76 0.43
N THR A 227 -9.94 -14.51 1.16
CA THR A 227 -10.29 -13.18 1.70
C THR A 227 -10.48 -13.28 3.19
N ILE A 228 -10.25 -12.19 3.90
CA ILE A 228 -10.47 -12.10 5.34
C ILE A 228 -11.26 -10.84 5.66
N ARG A 229 -12.11 -10.91 6.68
CA ARG A 229 -12.86 -9.76 7.20
C ARG A 229 -12.87 -9.76 8.71
N GLU A 230 -12.94 -8.58 9.31
CA GLU A 230 -13.17 -8.42 10.74
C GLU A 230 -14.61 -8.79 11.11
N VAL A 231 -14.79 -9.44 12.24
CA VAL A 231 -16.10 -9.78 12.81
C VAL A 231 -16.54 -8.63 13.72
N THR A 232 -17.47 -7.81 13.25
CA THR A 232 -18.17 -6.83 14.10
C THR A 232 -19.23 -7.55 14.94
N HIS A 233 -19.14 -7.40 16.27
CA HIS A 233 -20.18 -7.81 17.22
C HIS A 233 -21.38 -6.87 17.22
#